data_AF-A0A351TZR8-F1
#
_entry.id   AF-A0A351TZR8-F1
#
_cell.length_a   1.000
_cell.length_b   1.000
_cell.length_c   1.000
_cell.angle_alpha   90.00
_cell.angle_beta   90.00
_cell.angle_gamma   90.00
#
_symmetry.space_group_name_H-M   'P 1'
#
loop_
_entity.id
_entity.type
_entity.pdbx_description
1 polymer ?
#
loop_
_entity_poly.entity_id
_entity_poly.type
_entity_poly.pdbx_seq_one_letter_code
_entity_poly.pdbx_strand_id
1 'polypeptide(L)'
;MAGHHDITTEIAHYSKMIKYREIPAHAERLLGVWLKTCARILEEPEHVFIADVTESGELGCEDLWLFSRHYAVKIEQFIINTDEIEIYGIEKPVTHMLVKAIDYDFKDFDARSRLSVMIGINKETRLTLQASQGNCPILEAVISYLAKI
;
A
#
# COMPACT_ATOMS: atom_id res chain seq x y z
N MET A 1 15.54 18.60 -2.11
CA MET A 1 16.39 17.54 -1.54
C MET A 1 15.45 16.49 -0.97
N ALA A 2 15.15 15.46 -1.76
CA ALA A 2 14.26 14.38 -1.33
C ALA A 2 15.05 13.50 -0.35
N GLY A 3 14.65 13.50 0.92
CA GLY A 3 15.18 12.53 1.87
C GLY A 3 14.81 11.15 1.37
N HIS A 4 15.78 10.26 1.24
CA HIS A 4 15.52 8.83 1.02
C HIS A 4 14.51 8.37 2.08
N HIS A 5 13.27 8.16 1.67
CA HIS A 5 12.27 7.49 2.48
C HIS A 5 12.71 6.03 2.53
N ASP A 6 13.23 5.61 3.69
CA ASP A 6 13.64 4.24 3.90
C ASP A 6 12.37 3.39 4.09
N ILE A 7 12.06 2.56 3.09
CA ILE A 7 10.99 1.56 3.11
C ILE A 7 11.01 0.78 4.44
N THR A 8 12.19 0.50 4.98
CA THR A 8 12.37 -0.21 6.26
C THR A 8 11.75 0.54 7.43
N THR A 9 11.81 1.89 7.41
CA THR A 9 11.22 2.75 8.44
C THR A 9 9.69 2.81 8.32
N GLU A 10 9.14 2.87 7.09
CA GLU A 10 7.68 2.76 6.89
C GLU A 10 7.15 1.39 7.33
N ILE A 11 7.84 0.30 6.94
CA ILE A 11 7.53 -1.06 7.38
C ILE A 11 7.53 -1.19 8.90
N ALA A 12 8.51 -0.59 9.58
CA ALA A 12 8.60 -0.61 11.04
C ALA A 12 7.49 0.20 11.71
N HIS A 13 7.07 1.31 11.11
CA HIS A 13 5.90 2.09 11.55
C HIS A 13 4.63 1.25 11.44
N TYR A 14 4.44 0.62 10.29
CA TYR A 14 3.28 -0.22 10.00
C TYR A 14 3.18 -1.43 10.90
N SER A 15 4.29 -2.11 11.18
CA SER A 15 4.34 -3.25 12.11
C SER A 15 3.78 -2.85 13.50
N LYS A 16 4.07 -1.65 13.98
CA LYS A 16 3.52 -1.18 15.27
C LYS A 16 2.00 -0.98 15.23
N MET A 17 1.42 -0.62 14.09
CA MET A 17 -0.02 -0.39 13.93
C MET A 17 -0.83 -1.68 13.87
N ILE A 18 -0.31 -2.72 13.22
CA ILE A 18 -1.06 -3.94 12.90
C ILE A 18 -1.11 -4.99 14.03
N LYS A 19 -0.72 -4.63 15.25
CA LYS A 19 -0.48 -5.54 16.42
C LYS A 19 0.55 -6.65 16.19
N TYR A 20 0.94 -6.95 14.95
CA TYR A 20 2.06 -7.80 14.60
C TYR A 20 3.36 -7.02 14.78
N ARG A 21 4.16 -7.38 15.78
CA ARG A 21 5.40 -6.66 16.12
C ARG A 21 6.38 -6.54 14.94
N GLU A 22 6.28 -7.41 13.93
CA GLU A 22 7.14 -7.48 12.74
C GLU A 22 6.33 -8.02 11.53
N ILE A 23 6.71 -7.65 10.30
CA ILE A 23 6.20 -8.31 9.08
C ILE A 23 6.53 -9.81 9.18
N PRO A 24 5.58 -10.71 8.84
CA PRO A 24 5.85 -12.14 8.82
C PRO A 24 7.08 -12.50 7.99
N ALA A 25 7.95 -13.36 8.53
CA ALA A 25 9.23 -13.70 7.91
C ALA A 25 9.12 -14.23 6.47
N HIS A 26 8.00 -14.85 6.09
CA HIS A 26 7.79 -15.30 4.71
C HIS A 26 7.59 -14.12 3.74
N ALA A 27 6.76 -13.14 4.11
CA ALA A 27 6.57 -11.93 3.33
C ALA A 27 7.89 -11.15 3.23
N GLU A 28 8.65 -11.06 4.33
CA GLU A 28 10.00 -10.48 4.32
C GLU A 28 10.94 -11.20 3.32
N ARG A 29 10.89 -12.54 3.25
CA ARG A 29 11.68 -13.29 2.27
C ARG A 29 11.27 -12.97 0.83
N LEU A 30 9.97 -12.95 0.52
CA LEU A 30 9.47 -12.62 -0.82
C LEU A 30 9.88 -11.22 -1.25
N LEU A 31 9.69 -10.25 -0.36
CA LEU A 31 10.15 -8.87 -0.54
C LEU A 31 11.66 -8.82 -0.76
N GLY A 32 12.43 -9.53 0.06
CA GLY A 32 13.88 -9.58 -0.05
C GLY A 32 14.36 -10.20 -1.36
N VAL A 33 13.69 -11.24 -1.85
CA VAL A 33 13.96 -11.85 -3.17
C VAL A 33 13.63 -10.86 -4.28
N TRP A 34 12.46 -10.22 -4.23
CA TRP A 34 12.06 -9.22 -5.23
C TRP A 34 13.03 -8.04 -5.26
N LEU A 35 13.29 -7.40 -4.11
CA LEU A 35 14.19 -6.24 -4.02
C LEU A 35 15.60 -6.60 -4.50
N LYS A 36 16.15 -7.76 -4.11
CA LYS A 36 17.48 -8.19 -4.58
C LYS A 36 17.52 -8.48 -6.08
N THR A 37 16.46 -9.05 -6.63
CA THR A 37 16.43 -9.53 -8.01
C THR A 37 16.08 -8.43 -8.98
N CYS A 38 15.13 -7.57 -8.61
CA CYS A 38 14.44 -6.68 -9.53
C CYS A 38 14.69 -5.20 -9.25
N ALA A 39 15.04 -4.77 -8.02
CA ALA A 39 15.35 -3.36 -7.76
C ALA A 39 16.64 -2.87 -8.47
N ARG A 40 17.45 -3.79 -9.00
CA ARG A 40 18.59 -3.44 -9.87
C ARG A 40 18.18 -3.11 -11.30
N ILE A 41 16.98 -3.53 -11.71
CA ILE A 41 16.45 -3.42 -13.07
C ILE A 41 15.29 -2.41 -13.11
N LEU A 42 14.53 -2.32 -12.01
CA LEU A 42 13.40 -1.43 -11.78
C LEU A 42 13.73 -0.49 -10.62
N GLU A 43 13.19 0.73 -10.63
CA GLU A 43 13.37 1.66 -9.50
C GLU A 43 12.88 1.05 -8.17
N GLU A 44 13.52 1.39 -7.05
CA GLU A 44 13.07 0.94 -5.73
C GLU A 44 11.67 1.48 -5.42
N PRO A 45 10.80 0.72 -4.73
CA PRO A 45 9.54 1.27 -4.25
C PRO A 45 9.80 2.46 -3.32
N GLU A 46 8.91 3.44 -3.33
CA GLU A 46 9.02 4.64 -2.48
C GLU A 46 7.98 4.67 -1.36
N HIS A 47 6.91 3.87 -1.49
CA HIS A 47 5.85 3.80 -0.49
C HIS A 47 5.41 2.36 -0.22
N VAL A 48 5.10 2.12 1.05
CA VAL A 48 4.48 0.88 1.54
C VAL A 48 3.06 1.21 2.00
N PHE A 49 2.12 0.30 1.76
CA PHE A 49 0.77 0.42 2.29
C PHE A 49 0.27 -0.95 2.74
N ILE A 50 -0.23 -1.05 3.97
CA ILE A 50 -0.93 -2.23 4.44
C ILE A 50 -2.42 -1.96 4.35
N ALA A 51 -3.16 -2.80 3.64
CA ALA A 51 -4.62 -2.73 3.64
C ALA A 51 -5.13 -3.25 4.99
N ASP A 52 -5.55 -2.33 5.86
CA ASP A 52 -5.99 -2.61 7.23
C ASP A 52 -7.52 -2.68 7.37
N VAL A 53 -8.22 -2.60 6.25
CA VAL A 53 -9.66 -2.77 6.11
C VAL A 53 -9.91 -3.83 5.05
N THR A 54 -10.63 -4.90 5.42
CA THR A 54 -10.97 -5.98 4.51
C THR A 54 -12.06 -5.58 3.53
N GLU A 55 -12.29 -6.37 2.48
CA GLU A 55 -13.42 -6.16 1.56
C GLU A 55 -14.80 -6.09 2.27
N SER A 56 -14.96 -6.79 3.40
CA SER A 56 -16.17 -6.75 4.22
C SER A 56 -16.31 -5.48 5.08
N GLY A 57 -15.29 -4.63 5.11
CA GLY A 57 -15.24 -3.42 5.92
C GLY A 57 -14.79 -3.62 7.37
N GLU A 58 -14.37 -4.84 7.72
CA GLU A 58 -13.83 -5.17 9.03
C GLU A 58 -12.36 -4.74 9.15
N LEU A 59 -11.89 -4.51 10.38
CA LEU A 59 -10.48 -4.23 10.62
C LEU A 59 -9.69 -5.52 10.53
N GLY A 60 -8.76 -5.58 9.59
CA GLY A 60 -7.93 -6.74 9.32
C GLY A 60 -6.82 -6.37 8.36
N CYS A 61 -5.61 -6.88 8.61
CA CYS A 61 -4.48 -6.66 7.72
C CYS A 61 -4.49 -7.76 6.68
N GLU A 62 -4.95 -7.41 5.48
CA GLU A 62 -5.17 -8.35 4.39
C GLU A 62 -3.96 -8.35 3.46
N ASP A 63 -3.65 -7.21 2.86
CA ASP A 63 -2.63 -7.12 1.82
C ASP A 63 -1.49 -6.19 2.19
N LEU A 64 -0.30 -6.53 1.69
CA LEU A 64 0.84 -5.62 1.67
C LEU A 64 1.06 -5.11 0.24
N TRP A 65 1.12 -3.79 0.11
CA TRP A 65 1.38 -3.11 -1.14
C TRP A 65 2.69 -2.34 -1.08
N LEU A 66 3.44 -2.40 -2.18
CA LEU A 66 4.59 -1.53 -2.45
C LEU A 66 4.31 -0.72 -3.70
N PHE A 67 4.63 0.55 -3.68
CA PHE A 67 4.43 1.46 -4.82
C PHE A 67 5.74 2.10 -5.24
N SER A 68 6.02 2.04 -6.54
CA SER A 68 6.97 2.90 -7.24
C SER A 68 6.23 3.77 -8.26
N ARG A 69 6.95 4.58 -9.03
CA ARG A 69 6.36 5.39 -10.11
C ARG A 69 5.87 4.56 -11.30
N HIS A 70 6.40 3.35 -11.46
CA HIS A 70 6.26 2.55 -12.68
C HIS A 70 5.59 1.21 -12.44
N TYR A 71 5.54 0.75 -11.19
CA TYR A 71 4.92 -0.51 -10.83
C TYR A 71 4.41 -0.49 -9.39
N ALA A 72 3.42 -1.34 -9.13
CA ALA A 72 3.00 -1.72 -7.78
C ALA A 72 3.26 -3.22 -7.57
N VAL A 73 3.55 -3.61 -6.33
CA VAL A 73 3.65 -5.01 -5.93
C VAL A 73 2.62 -5.27 -4.85
N LYS A 74 1.88 -6.37 -4.98
CA LYS A 74 0.95 -6.88 -3.97
C LYS A 74 1.47 -8.20 -3.43
N ILE A 75 1.43 -8.34 -2.10
CA ILE A 75 1.48 -9.63 -1.42
C ILE A 75 0.12 -9.80 -0.76
N GLU A 76 -0.72 -10.65 -1.36
CA GLU A 76 -2.06 -10.91 -0.87
C GLU A 76 -2.01 -11.75 0.40
N GLN A 77 -2.85 -11.44 1.38
CA GLN A 77 -2.92 -12.19 2.63
C GLN A 77 -1.55 -12.42 3.26
N PHE A 78 -0.70 -11.39 3.28
CA PHE A 78 0.71 -11.47 3.69
C PHE A 78 0.93 -11.93 5.14
N ILE A 79 -0.15 -12.07 5.93
CA ILE A 79 -0.15 -12.67 7.26
C ILE A 79 -0.44 -14.17 7.23
N ILE A 80 -1.34 -14.61 6.36
CA ILE A 80 -1.88 -15.99 6.31
C ILE A 80 -0.93 -16.93 5.53
N ASN A 81 0.18 -16.40 4.99
CA ASN A 81 1.28 -17.16 4.38
C ASN A 81 1.01 -17.58 2.93
N THR A 82 0.96 -16.59 2.04
CA THR A 82 1.06 -16.78 0.58
C THR A 82 2.53 -16.69 0.16
N ASP A 83 2.94 -17.54 -0.79
CA ASP A 83 4.29 -17.52 -1.39
C ASP A 83 4.31 -16.78 -2.74
N GLU A 84 3.30 -15.93 -2.98
CA GLU A 84 3.04 -15.30 -4.26
C GLU A 84 3.16 -13.78 -4.16
N ILE A 85 3.69 -13.17 -5.23
CA ILE A 85 3.70 -11.72 -5.42
C ILE A 85 3.05 -11.40 -6.75
N GLU A 86 2.20 -10.40 -6.76
CA GLU A 86 1.64 -9.84 -7.99
C GLU A 86 2.33 -8.53 -8.30
N ILE A 87 2.70 -8.33 -9.56
CA ILE A 87 3.39 -7.12 -9.99
C ILE A 87 2.59 -6.49 -11.11
N TYR A 88 2.28 -5.21 -10.94
CA TYR A 88 1.44 -4.46 -11.84
C TYR A 88 2.21 -3.29 -12.43
N GLY A 89 2.21 -3.16 -13.76
CA GLY A 89 2.70 -1.95 -14.41
C GLY A 89 1.75 -0.77 -14.16
N ILE A 90 2.32 0.38 -13.81
CA ILE A 90 1.60 1.65 -13.65
C ILE A 90 1.84 2.51 -14.90
N GLU A 91 0.79 2.66 -15.70
CA GLU A 91 0.77 3.58 -16.84
C GLU A 91 0.54 5.00 -16.35
N LYS A 92 1.37 5.94 -16.84
CA LYS A 92 1.17 7.38 -16.60
C LYS A 92 0.55 8.06 -17.84
N PRO A 93 -0.33 9.06 -17.63
CA PRO A 93 -0.92 9.45 -16.35
C PRO A 93 -1.92 8.40 -15.84
N VAL A 94 -2.14 8.35 -14.52
CA VAL A 94 -3.21 7.52 -13.91
C VAL A 94 -4.52 7.82 -14.64
N THR A 95 -5.10 6.81 -15.26
CA THR A 95 -6.21 6.99 -16.21
C THR A 95 -7.55 7.22 -15.52
N HIS A 96 -7.69 6.75 -14.29
CA HIS A 96 -8.91 6.85 -13.51
C HIS A 96 -8.63 6.84 -12.01
N MET A 97 -9.29 7.72 -11.25
CA MET A 97 -9.24 7.71 -9.79
C MET A 97 -10.61 8.09 -9.22
N LEU A 98 -11.11 7.30 -8.26
CA LEU A 98 -12.32 7.58 -7.50
C LEU A 98 -11.98 7.49 -6.01
N VAL A 99 -12.14 8.60 -5.30
CA VAL A 99 -11.95 8.69 -3.84
C VAL A 99 -13.32 8.74 -3.18
N LYS A 100 -13.55 7.86 -2.21
CA LYS A 100 -14.73 7.83 -1.35
C LYS A 100 -14.29 7.93 0.10
N ALA A 101 -14.77 8.96 0.78
CA ALA A 101 -14.55 9.14 2.20
C ALA A 101 -15.87 8.90 2.93
N ILE A 102 -15.87 8.05 3.95
CA ILE A 102 -17.06 7.72 4.76
C ILE A 102 -16.71 8.06 6.21
N ASP A 103 -17.55 8.90 6.83
CA ASP A 103 -17.36 9.39 8.21
C ASP A 103 -15.93 9.91 8.48
N TYR A 104 -15.33 10.51 7.44
CA TYR A 104 -13.97 10.99 7.45
C TYR A 104 -13.96 12.47 7.82
N ASP A 105 -13.56 12.77 9.06
CA ASP A 105 -13.24 14.12 9.49
C ASP A 105 -11.72 14.26 9.59
N PHE A 106 -11.13 15.14 8.78
CA PHE A 106 -9.69 15.43 8.77
C PHE A 106 -9.18 15.99 10.11
N LYS A 107 -10.08 16.43 11.01
CA LYS A 107 -9.75 17.01 12.30
C LYS A 107 -9.99 16.06 13.48
N ASP A 108 -11.03 15.23 13.40
CA ASP A 108 -11.44 14.28 14.43
C ASP A 108 -11.63 12.87 13.84
N PHE A 109 -10.49 12.25 13.58
CA PHE A 109 -10.40 10.85 13.23
C PHE A 109 -11.00 10.00 14.37
N ASP A 110 -12.13 9.33 14.14
CA ASP A 110 -12.69 8.35 15.09
C ASP A 110 -12.60 6.93 14.51
N ALA A 111 -12.89 5.92 15.32
CA ALA A 111 -12.75 4.51 14.92
C ALA A 111 -13.61 4.11 13.70
N ARG A 112 -14.57 4.95 13.28
CA ARG A 112 -15.46 4.74 12.14
C ARG A 112 -14.95 5.39 10.86
N SER A 113 -13.96 6.28 10.92
CA SER A 113 -13.40 6.93 9.74
C SER A 113 -12.83 5.90 8.76
N ARG A 114 -13.27 5.96 7.50
CA ARG A 114 -12.80 5.09 6.42
C ARG A 114 -12.51 5.92 5.17
N LEU A 115 -11.37 5.64 4.54
CA LEU A 115 -11.02 6.16 3.23
C LEU A 115 -10.94 4.99 2.25
N SER A 116 -11.63 5.08 1.12
CA SER A 116 -11.60 4.09 0.05
C SER A 116 -11.23 4.77 -1.26
N VAL A 117 -10.25 4.22 -1.95
CA VAL A 117 -9.72 4.79 -3.19
C VAL A 117 -9.66 3.69 -4.23
N MET A 118 -10.32 3.91 -5.36
CA MET A 118 -10.22 3.05 -6.54
C MET A 118 -9.36 3.75 -7.59
N ILE A 119 -8.28 3.10 -8.02
CA ILE A 119 -7.30 3.64 -8.98
C ILE A 119 -7.19 2.69 -10.17
N GLY A 120 -7.30 3.23 -11.39
CA GLY A 120 -6.95 2.52 -12.62
C GLY A 120 -5.45 2.72 -12.90
N ILE A 121 -4.65 1.68 -12.66
CA ILE A 121 -3.19 1.77 -12.82
C ILE A 121 -2.72 1.40 -14.23
N ASN A 122 -3.52 0.67 -15.00
CA ASN A 122 -3.35 0.47 -16.43
C ASN A 122 -4.72 0.18 -17.05
N LYS A 123 -4.78 -0.12 -18.36
CA LYS A 123 -6.04 -0.37 -19.07
C LYS A 123 -6.85 -1.56 -18.53
N GLU A 124 -6.19 -2.55 -17.95
CA GLU A 124 -6.79 -3.82 -17.55
C GLU A 124 -6.95 -3.95 -16.04
N THR A 125 -6.16 -3.21 -15.26
CA THR A 125 -6.10 -3.33 -13.81
C THR A 125 -6.65 -2.10 -13.10
N ARG A 126 -7.60 -2.35 -12.20
CA ARG A 126 -8.06 -1.41 -11.19
C ARG A 126 -7.79 -1.99 -9.81
N LEU A 127 -7.27 -1.17 -8.91
CA LEU A 127 -7.05 -1.54 -7.52
C LEU A 127 -7.95 -0.69 -6.62
N THR A 128 -8.41 -1.28 -5.52
CA THR A 128 -9.15 -0.58 -4.47
C THR A 128 -8.33 -0.66 -3.19
N LEU A 129 -7.94 0.49 -2.65
CA LEU A 129 -7.27 0.59 -1.35
C LEU A 129 -8.26 1.13 -0.34
N GLN A 130 -8.34 0.48 0.81
CA GLN A 130 -9.16 0.90 1.93
C GLN A 130 -8.28 1.10 3.15
N ALA A 131 -8.51 2.20 3.86
CA ALA A 131 -7.76 2.56 5.04
C ALA A 131 -8.71 2.88 6.19
N SER A 132 -8.32 2.45 7.39
CA SER A 132 -8.93 2.90 8.63
C SER A 132 -8.26 4.17 9.15
N GLN A 133 -8.80 4.71 10.24
CA GLN A 133 -8.36 5.92 10.92
C GLN A 133 -6.84 6.16 10.92
N GLY A 134 -6.05 5.18 11.37
CA GLY A 134 -4.59 5.34 11.52
C GLY A 134 -3.82 5.31 10.21
N ASN A 135 -4.44 4.82 9.14
CA ASN A 135 -3.77 4.53 7.86
C ASN A 135 -4.20 5.48 6.73
N CYS A 136 -5.27 6.27 6.94
CA CYS A 136 -5.74 7.22 5.95
C CYS A 136 -4.67 8.26 5.52
N PRO A 137 -3.85 8.84 6.44
CA PRO A 137 -2.78 9.75 6.04
C PRO A 137 -1.75 9.12 5.10
N ILE A 138 -1.51 7.82 5.24
CA ILE A 138 -0.53 7.12 4.39
C ILE A 138 -1.16 6.83 3.03
N LEU A 139 -2.44 6.45 2.99
CA LEU A 139 -3.17 6.31 1.74
C LEU A 139 -3.21 7.64 0.96
N GLU A 140 -3.39 8.79 1.64
CA GLU A 140 -3.28 10.11 1.02
C GLU A 140 -1.89 10.40 0.42
N ALA A 141 -0.82 9.97 1.09
CA ALA A 141 0.54 10.08 0.60
C ALA A 141 0.74 9.23 -0.68
N VAL A 142 0.27 7.97 -0.68
CA VAL A 142 0.32 7.09 -1.85
C VAL A 142 -0.46 7.70 -3.02
N ILE A 143 -1.67 8.21 -2.79
CA ILE A 143 -2.46 8.90 -3.83
C ILE A 143 -1.67 10.07 -4.42
N SER A 144 -1.14 10.93 -3.55
CA SER A 144 -0.38 12.12 -3.97
C SER A 144 0.86 11.75 -4.76
N TYR A 145 1.51 10.65 -4.40
CA TYR A 145 2.67 10.11 -5.10
C TYR A 145 2.31 9.60 -6.50
N LEU A 146 1.26 8.78 -6.60
CA LEU A 146 0.80 8.22 -7.88
C LEU A 146 0.24 9.29 -8.83
N ALA A 147 -0.37 10.34 -8.28
CA ALA A 147 -0.95 11.44 -9.05
C ALA A 147 0.07 12.52 -9.47
N LYS A 148 1.27 12.57 -8.87
CA LYS A 148 2.32 13.51 -9.30
C LYS A 148 2.85 13.10 -10.67
N ILE A 149 2.48 13.91 -11.67
CA ILE A 149 2.98 13.91 -13.04
C ILE A 149 4.45 14.35 -13.02
#